data_AF-A0A1X7SHH2-F1
#
_entry.id   AF-A0A1X7SHH2-F1
#
_cell.length_a   1.000
_cell.length_b   1.000
_cell.length_c   1.000
_cell.angle_alpha   90.00
_cell.angle_beta   90.00
_cell.angle_gamma   90.00
#
_symmetry.space_group_name_H-M   'P 1'
#
loop_
_entity.id
_entity.type
_entity.pdbx_description
1 polymer ?
#
loop_
_entity_poly.entity_id
_entity_poly.type
_entity_poly.pdbx_seq_one_letter_code
_entity_poly.pdbx_strand_id
1 'polypeptide(L)'
;MKAVGVVLCGLPLQPKDIGNDIYEEKEKLFLKYFNTFLNLVHSMNSVETSKLGQLRRATITRQVSALREATILAMSNMLTANIDSGLTHAISLGYHSDLKTRTSFIEVLTSILKQGAEFNSLADTALADRYNQLLELVTVETEDGEHPIMVALINSVPFDNLDELAEVLVVLFDYKNKLPSFLTQILLTE
;
A
#
# COMPACT_ATOMS: atom_id res chain seq x y z
N MET A 1 -8.08 6.03 22.47
CA MET A 1 -8.42 6.16 21.04
C MET A 1 -8.10 7.51 20.43
N LYS A 2 -8.50 8.66 20.99
CA LYS A 2 -8.16 9.97 20.39
C LYS A 2 -6.65 10.17 20.15
N ALA A 3 -5.82 9.85 21.16
CA ALA A 3 -4.36 9.89 21.02
C ALA A 3 -3.83 8.93 19.93
N VAL A 4 -4.41 7.73 19.82
CA VAL A 4 -4.07 6.75 18.78
C VAL A 4 -4.38 7.30 17.39
N GLY A 5 -5.54 7.95 17.22
CA GLY A 5 -5.89 8.60 15.96
C GLY A 5 -4.90 9.68 15.55
N VAL A 6 -4.44 10.51 16.50
CA VAL A 6 -3.41 11.53 16.24
C VAL A 6 -2.07 10.90 15.87
N VAL A 7 -1.63 9.87 16.59
CA VAL A 7 -0.35 9.19 16.32
C VAL A 7 -0.34 8.53 14.93
N LEU A 8 -1.48 8.02 14.46
CA LEU A 8 -1.59 7.41 13.13
C LEU A 8 -1.61 8.43 11.99
N CYS A 9 -1.71 9.73 12.28
CA CYS A 9 -1.69 10.78 11.27
C CYS A 9 -0.30 10.89 10.67
N GLY A 10 -0.14 10.50 9.41
CA GLY A 10 1.15 10.55 8.70
C GLY A 10 2.17 9.53 9.19
N LEU A 11 1.74 8.47 9.89
CA LEU A 11 2.64 7.42 10.37
C LEU A 11 2.72 6.25 9.37
N PRO A 12 3.81 6.14 8.58
CA PRO A 12 4.05 4.95 7.78
C PRO A 12 4.36 3.76 8.70
N LEU A 13 3.73 2.63 8.41
CA LEU A 13 3.95 1.38 9.12
C LEU A 13 5.35 0.84 8.81
N GLN A 14 6.05 0.45 9.86
CA GLN A 14 7.40 -0.12 9.78
C GLN A 14 7.37 -1.56 10.29
N PRO A 15 7.47 -2.56 9.39
CA PRO A 15 7.63 -3.95 9.81
C PRO A 15 8.96 -4.16 10.56
N LYS A 16 8.98 -5.12 11.49
CA LYS A 16 10.18 -5.43 12.30
C LYS A 16 11.19 -6.28 11.55
N ASP A 17 10.69 -7.17 10.70
CA ASP A 17 11.51 -8.00 9.83
C ASP A 17 11.75 -7.25 8.53
N ILE A 18 12.98 -6.76 8.34
CA ILE A 18 13.44 -6.11 7.11
C ILE A 18 13.92 -7.19 6.12
N GLY A 19 13.17 -8.31 6.03
CA GLY A 19 13.47 -9.39 5.10
C GLY A 19 13.28 -8.98 3.64
N ASN A 20 13.45 -9.91 2.71
CA ASN A 20 13.39 -9.63 1.26
C ASN A 20 12.06 -9.00 0.78
N ASP A 21 10.96 -9.10 1.55
CA ASP A 21 9.68 -8.48 1.19
C ASP A 21 9.12 -7.57 2.29
N ILE A 22 9.65 -6.35 2.35
CA ILE A 22 9.21 -5.29 3.26
C ILE A 22 7.75 -4.90 2.99
N TYR A 23 7.29 -5.01 1.73
CA TYR A 23 5.96 -4.60 1.33
C TYR A 23 4.90 -5.57 1.86
N GLU A 24 5.12 -6.88 1.71
CA GLU A 24 4.24 -7.91 2.24
C GLU A 24 4.13 -7.83 3.77
N GLU A 25 5.24 -7.59 4.47
CA GLU A 25 5.22 -7.44 5.94
C GLU A 25 4.53 -6.15 6.39
N LYS A 26 4.68 -5.05 5.64
CA LYS A 26 3.94 -3.80 5.88
C LYS A 26 2.44 -4.00 5.67
N GLU A 27 2.06 -4.75 4.64
CA GLU A 27 0.68 -5.11 4.33
C GLU A 27 0.04 -5.99 5.43
N LYS A 28 0.75 -7.03 5.89
CA LYS A 28 0.31 -7.85 7.03
C LYS A 28 0.10 -7.01 8.29
N LEU A 29 1.00 -6.07 8.56
CA LEU A 29 0.90 -5.17 9.70
C LEU A 29 -0.30 -4.23 9.57
N PHE A 30 -0.55 -3.70 8.37
CA PHE A 30 -1.73 -2.91 8.06
C PHE A 30 -3.01 -3.70 8.34
N LEU A 31 -3.14 -4.89 7.76
CA LEU A 31 -4.31 -5.75 7.95
C LEU A 31 -4.58 -6.06 9.42
N LYS A 32 -3.53 -6.38 10.19
CA LYS A 32 -3.65 -6.68 11.61
C LYS A 32 -4.27 -5.52 12.41
N TYR A 33 -3.74 -4.31 12.24
CA TYR A 33 -4.24 -3.15 12.97
C TYR A 33 -5.61 -2.70 12.44
N PHE A 34 -5.81 -2.71 11.13
CA PHE A 34 -7.09 -2.33 10.51
C PHE A 34 -8.22 -3.24 10.97
N ASN A 35 -8.00 -4.57 10.98
CA ASN A 35 -8.97 -5.54 11.51
C ASN A 35 -9.22 -5.36 13.00
N THR A 36 -8.19 -4.98 13.77
CA THR A 36 -8.35 -4.69 15.20
C THR A 36 -9.30 -3.50 15.40
N PHE A 37 -9.13 -2.43 14.64
CA PHE A 37 -10.03 -1.27 14.69
C PHE A 37 -11.43 -1.59 14.16
N LEU A 38 -11.54 -2.38 13.09
CA LEU A 38 -12.83 -2.83 12.54
C LEU A 38 -13.62 -3.64 13.59
N ASN A 39 -12.96 -4.59 14.25
CA ASN A 39 -13.58 -5.38 15.34
C ASN A 39 -14.01 -4.49 16.49
N LEU A 40 -13.23 -3.46 16.82
CA LEU A 40 -13.60 -2.46 17.82
C LEU A 40 -14.87 -1.70 17.39
N VAL A 41 -14.99 -1.26 16.13
CA VAL A 41 -16.24 -0.65 15.60
C VAL A 41 -17.42 -1.63 15.67
N HIS A 42 -17.22 -2.89 15.30
CA HIS A 42 -18.27 -3.93 15.39
C HIS A 42 -18.77 -4.15 16.82
N SER A 43 -17.85 -4.17 17.80
CA SER A 43 -18.20 -4.32 19.21
C SER A 43 -18.98 -3.12 19.76
N MET A 44 -18.82 -1.93 19.19
CA MET A 44 -19.63 -0.76 19.58
C MET A 44 -21.06 -0.85 19.06
N ASN A 45 -21.25 -1.34 17.84
CA ASN A 45 -22.57 -1.53 17.25
C ASN A 45 -23.44 -2.52 18.05
N SER A 46 -22.84 -3.51 18.73
CA SER A 46 -23.59 -4.44 19.60
C SER A 46 -24.05 -3.80 20.91
N VAL A 47 -23.29 -2.84 21.46
CA VAL A 47 -23.64 -2.11 22.70
C VAL A 47 -24.87 -1.23 22.49
N GLU A 48 -25.04 -0.63 21.31
CA GLU A 48 -26.23 0.18 20.97
C GLU A 48 -27.53 -0.62 21.01
N THR A 49 -27.47 -1.93 20.78
CA THR A 49 -28.64 -2.84 20.80
C THR A 49 -28.98 -3.40 22.20
N SER A 50 -28.17 -3.09 23.22
CA SER A 50 -28.34 -3.65 24.58
C SER A 50 -29.46 -2.95 25.39
N LYS A 51 -30.25 -3.75 26.14
CA LYS A 51 -31.35 -3.26 27.00
C LYS A 51 -30.81 -2.67 28.32
N LEU A 52 -30.17 -1.51 28.26
CA LEU A 52 -29.74 -0.75 29.44
C LEU A 52 -30.81 0.24 29.92
N GLY A 53 -30.89 0.50 31.24
CA GLY A 53 -31.80 1.49 31.83
C GLY A 53 -31.56 2.92 31.32
N GLN A 54 -32.63 3.72 31.19
CA GLN A 54 -32.67 4.98 30.40
C GLN A 54 -31.53 5.98 30.70
N LEU A 55 -31.23 6.26 31.97
CA LEU A 55 -30.18 7.23 32.35
C LEU A 55 -28.75 6.69 32.11
N ARG A 56 -28.49 5.42 32.43
CA ARG A 56 -27.19 4.77 32.16
C ARG A 56 -26.95 4.61 30.67
N ARG A 57 -28.01 4.38 29.89
CA ARG A 57 -27.96 4.27 28.43
C ARG A 57 -27.47 5.56 27.77
N ALA A 58 -27.99 6.73 28.16
CA ALA A 58 -27.59 8.00 27.54
C ALA A 58 -26.08 8.30 27.67
N THR A 59 -25.50 8.11 28.85
CA THR A 59 -24.06 8.33 29.09
C THR A 59 -23.20 7.31 28.34
N ILE A 60 -23.59 6.03 28.36
CA ILE A 60 -22.88 4.95 27.66
C ILE A 60 -22.94 5.17 26.13
N THR A 61 -24.11 5.50 25.58
CA THR A 61 -24.27 5.79 24.15
C THR A 61 -23.39 6.96 23.71
N ARG A 62 -23.28 8.03 24.51
CA ARG A 62 -22.39 9.15 24.19
C ARG A 62 -20.91 8.75 24.19
N GLN A 63 -20.49 7.94 25.16
CA GLN A 63 -19.10 7.46 25.24
C GLN A 63 -18.76 6.50 24.09
N VAL A 64 -19.69 5.60 23.74
CA VAL A 64 -19.56 4.67 22.61
C VAL A 64 -19.48 5.43 21.29
N SER A 65 -20.34 6.42 21.07
CA SER A 65 -20.29 7.29 19.90
C SER A 65 -18.97 8.04 19.79
N ALA A 66 -18.47 8.66 20.87
CA ALA A 66 -17.18 9.34 20.86
C ALA A 66 -15.99 8.39 20.64
N LEU A 67 -16.08 7.16 21.15
CA LEU A 67 -15.09 6.12 20.91
C LEU A 67 -15.09 5.71 19.43
N ARG A 68 -16.28 5.57 18.85
CA ARG A 68 -16.50 5.19 17.45
C ARG A 68 -15.93 6.23 16.50
N GLU A 69 -16.24 7.50 16.70
CA GLU A 69 -15.68 8.62 15.93
C GLU A 69 -14.15 8.62 15.99
N ALA A 70 -13.57 8.45 17.19
CA ALA A 70 -12.13 8.40 17.35
C ALA A 70 -11.49 7.17 16.67
N THR A 71 -12.18 6.03 16.63
CA THR A 71 -11.72 4.82 15.93
C THR A 71 -11.82 4.98 14.42
N ILE A 72 -12.89 5.58 13.89
CA ILE A 72 -13.02 5.88 12.45
C ILE A 72 -11.93 6.86 12.02
N LEU A 73 -11.64 7.90 12.83
CA LEU A 73 -10.54 8.82 12.57
C LEU A 73 -9.19 8.10 12.55
N ALA A 74 -8.95 7.20 13.51
CA ALA A 74 -7.73 6.39 13.55
C ALA A 74 -7.58 5.49 12.31
N MET A 75 -8.65 4.82 11.88
CA MET A 75 -8.65 4.02 10.65
C MET A 75 -8.43 4.88 9.40
N SER A 76 -9.02 6.07 9.35
CA SER A 76 -8.86 7.02 8.25
C SER A 76 -7.41 7.50 8.13
N ASN A 77 -6.82 7.92 9.24
CA ASN A 77 -5.42 8.36 9.29
C ASN A 77 -4.46 7.23 8.94
N MET A 78 -4.72 6.02 9.45
CA MET A 78 -3.91 4.84 9.16
C MET A 78 -3.95 4.46 7.67
N LEU A 79 -5.14 4.45 7.05
CA LEU A 79 -5.26 4.16 5.61
C LEU A 79 -4.57 5.25 4.79
N THR A 80 -4.74 6.53 5.15
CA THR A 80 -4.12 7.67 4.45
C THR A 80 -2.60 7.64 4.53
N ALA A 81 -2.03 7.27 5.68
CA ALA A 81 -0.58 7.21 5.85
C ALA A 81 0.08 5.97 5.20
N ASN A 82 -0.73 4.99 4.75
CA ASN A 82 -0.27 3.69 4.26
C ASN A 82 -1.08 3.25 3.03
N ILE A 83 -1.44 4.20 2.16
CA ILE A 83 -2.35 3.96 1.02
C ILE A 83 -1.80 2.88 0.08
N ASP A 84 -0.49 2.92 -0.15
CA ASP A 84 0.29 1.99 -0.97
C ASP A 84 -0.02 0.53 -0.61
N SER A 85 0.23 0.17 0.65
CA SER A 85 0.02 -1.19 1.16
C SER A 85 -1.41 -1.47 1.64
N GLY A 86 -2.16 -0.42 1.98
CA GLY A 86 -3.41 -0.54 2.73
C GLY A 86 -4.65 -0.63 1.86
N LEU A 87 -4.67 0.05 0.70
CA LEU A 87 -5.91 0.16 -0.06
C LEU A 87 -6.28 -1.12 -0.82
N THR A 88 -5.29 -1.82 -1.39
CA THR A 88 -5.49 -3.05 -2.17
C THR A 88 -6.36 -4.05 -1.42
N HIS A 89 -6.06 -4.29 -0.15
CA HIS A 89 -6.85 -5.18 0.68
C HIS A 89 -8.06 -4.49 1.33
N ALA A 90 -7.98 -3.21 1.69
CA ALA A 90 -9.11 -2.53 2.29
C ALA A 90 -10.32 -2.50 1.34
N ILE A 91 -10.12 -2.35 0.02
CA ILE A 91 -11.21 -2.40 -0.98
C ILE A 91 -11.95 -3.75 -0.95
N SER A 92 -11.24 -4.85 -0.71
CA SER A 92 -11.87 -6.18 -0.62
C SER A 92 -12.92 -6.28 0.48
N LEU A 93 -12.79 -5.46 1.54
CA LEU A 93 -13.77 -5.39 2.63
C LEU A 93 -15.12 -4.81 2.16
N GLY A 94 -15.13 -4.03 1.09
CA GLY A 94 -16.35 -3.58 0.42
C GLY A 94 -17.14 -4.72 -0.24
N TYR A 95 -16.47 -5.83 -0.58
CA TYR A 95 -17.07 -7.02 -1.18
C TYR A 95 -17.22 -8.19 -0.19
N HIS A 96 -16.88 -8.00 1.08
CA HIS A 96 -16.90 -9.04 2.10
C HIS A 96 -18.31 -9.67 2.24
N SER A 97 -18.41 -10.96 2.56
CA SER A 97 -19.71 -11.68 2.66
C SER A 97 -20.61 -11.17 3.79
N ASP A 98 -20.02 -10.80 4.92
CA ASP A 98 -20.73 -10.18 6.05
C ASP A 98 -21.12 -8.72 5.77
N LEU A 99 -22.41 -8.42 5.98
CA LEU A 99 -22.98 -7.08 5.75
C LEU A 99 -22.41 -6.04 6.73
N LYS A 100 -22.10 -6.40 7.98
CA LYS A 100 -21.60 -5.44 8.97
C LYS A 100 -20.18 -4.99 8.62
N THR A 101 -19.32 -5.90 8.18
CA THR A 101 -18.00 -5.58 7.64
C THR A 101 -18.11 -4.60 6.47
N ARG A 102 -18.98 -4.88 5.48
CA ARG A 102 -19.17 -3.97 4.32
C ARG A 102 -19.61 -2.59 4.75
N THR A 103 -20.63 -2.50 5.61
CA THR A 103 -21.16 -1.20 6.06
C THR A 103 -20.13 -0.40 6.84
N SER A 104 -19.41 -1.05 7.76
CA SER A 104 -18.35 -0.39 8.55
C SER A 104 -17.20 0.09 7.67
N PHE A 105 -16.82 -0.70 6.65
CA PHE A 105 -15.81 -0.29 5.68
C PHE A 105 -16.26 0.90 4.82
N ILE A 106 -17.46 0.85 4.24
CA ILE A 106 -18.00 1.95 3.43
C ILE A 106 -18.12 3.24 4.23
N GLU A 107 -18.43 3.15 5.52
CA GLU A 107 -18.48 4.31 6.40
C GLU A 107 -17.09 4.91 6.66
N VAL A 108 -16.08 4.08 6.91
CA VAL A 108 -14.68 4.53 7.02
C VAL A 108 -14.23 5.17 5.70
N LEU A 109 -14.53 4.54 4.56
CA LEU A 109 -14.22 5.09 3.23
C LEU A 109 -14.93 6.43 2.97
N THR A 110 -16.20 6.54 3.36
CA THR A 110 -16.97 7.78 3.27
C THR A 110 -16.37 8.88 4.16
N SER A 111 -15.91 8.52 5.37
CA SER A 111 -15.23 9.45 6.27
C SER A 111 -13.92 9.99 5.66
N ILE A 112 -13.13 9.11 5.04
CA ILE A 112 -11.90 9.48 4.33
C ILE A 112 -12.19 10.44 3.19
N LEU A 113 -13.18 10.12 2.34
CA LEU A 113 -13.59 10.96 1.21
C LEU A 113 -14.10 12.35 1.67
N LYS A 114 -14.89 12.40 2.75
CA LYS A 114 -15.39 13.66 3.33
C LYS A 114 -14.28 14.55 3.89
N GLN A 115 -13.16 13.97 4.31
CA GLN A 115 -11.99 14.71 4.79
C GLN A 115 -11.14 15.30 3.65
N GLY A 116 -11.55 15.09 2.39
CA GLY A 116 -10.83 15.60 1.22
C GLY A 116 -9.61 14.77 0.85
N ALA A 117 -9.58 13.50 1.26
CA ALA A 117 -8.49 12.60 0.86
C ALA A 117 -8.48 12.43 -0.66
N GLU A 118 -7.39 12.87 -1.27
CA GLU A 118 -7.10 12.65 -2.68
C GLU A 118 -6.40 11.30 -2.83
N PHE A 119 -7.10 10.31 -3.39
CA PHE A 119 -6.50 9.02 -3.78
C PHE A 119 -5.55 9.14 -4.98
N ASN A 120 -5.10 10.35 -5.31
CA ASN A 120 -4.24 10.66 -6.46
C ASN A 120 -2.92 9.87 -6.40
N SER A 121 -2.39 9.62 -5.20
CA SER A 121 -1.18 8.80 -5.05
C SER A 121 -1.37 7.33 -5.46
N LEU A 122 -2.60 6.80 -5.55
CA LEU A 122 -2.80 5.40 -5.99
C LEU A 122 -2.58 5.21 -7.47
N ALA A 123 -2.94 6.20 -8.28
CA ALA A 123 -2.64 6.18 -9.70
C ALA A 123 -1.11 6.23 -9.88
N ASP A 124 -0.44 7.10 -9.13
CA ASP A 124 1.02 7.25 -9.18
C ASP A 124 1.76 6.02 -8.63
N THR A 125 1.31 5.42 -7.53
CA THR A 125 1.88 4.17 -6.98
C THR A 125 1.64 2.99 -7.93
N ALA A 126 0.42 2.84 -8.48
CA ALA A 126 0.15 1.78 -9.46
C ALA A 126 0.96 1.95 -10.75
N LEU A 127 1.23 3.19 -11.19
CA LEU A 127 2.15 3.45 -12.30
C LEU A 127 3.59 3.12 -11.93
N ALA A 128 4.05 3.55 -10.74
CA ALA A 128 5.39 3.24 -10.24
C ALA A 128 5.63 1.73 -10.13
N ASP A 129 4.66 0.96 -9.64
CA ASP A 129 4.74 -0.50 -9.55
C ASP A 129 4.88 -1.16 -10.92
N ARG A 130 4.14 -0.67 -11.93
CA ARG A 130 4.26 -1.16 -13.31
C ARG A 130 5.62 -0.82 -13.92
N TYR A 131 6.15 0.36 -13.66
CA TYR A 131 7.49 0.72 -14.10
C TYR A 131 8.56 -0.10 -13.38
N ASN A 132 8.41 -0.38 -12.09
CA ASN A 132 9.30 -1.25 -11.33
C ASN A 132 9.31 -2.68 -11.90
N GLN A 133 8.14 -3.25 -12.22
CA GLN A 133 8.04 -4.55 -12.88
C GLN A 133 8.72 -4.56 -14.25
N LEU A 134 8.54 -3.49 -15.05
CA LEU A 134 9.24 -3.37 -16.33
C LEU A 134 10.76 -3.28 -16.14
N LEU A 135 11.20 -2.56 -15.11
CA LEU A 135 12.62 -2.39 -14.79
C LEU A 135 13.25 -3.71 -14.34
N GLU A 136 12.54 -4.51 -13.53
CA GLU A 136 12.95 -5.88 -13.19
C GLU A 136 13.02 -6.79 -14.41
N LEU A 137 12.06 -6.68 -15.31
CA LEU A 137 12.02 -7.46 -16.53
C LEU A 137 13.23 -7.12 -17.44
N VAL A 138 13.51 -5.84 -17.67
CA VAL A 138 14.64 -5.39 -18.50
C VAL A 138 15.99 -5.78 -17.89
N THR A 139 16.09 -5.79 -16.55
CA THR A 139 17.33 -6.12 -15.80
C THR A 139 17.38 -7.57 -15.33
N VAL A 140 16.49 -8.43 -15.85
CA VAL A 140 16.49 -9.86 -15.55
C VAL A 140 17.81 -10.47 -16.02
N GLU A 141 18.41 -11.28 -15.18
CA GLU A 141 19.70 -11.92 -15.41
C GLU A 141 19.48 -13.43 -15.38
N THR A 142 19.96 -14.12 -16.41
CA THR A 142 19.91 -15.59 -16.49
C THR A 142 20.97 -16.21 -15.60
N GLU A 143 20.92 -17.53 -15.43
CA GLU A 143 21.96 -18.28 -14.69
C GLU A 143 23.36 -18.11 -15.31
N ASP A 144 23.41 -17.83 -16.62
CA ASP A 144 24.63 -17.59 -17.38
C ASP A 144 25.13 -16.13 -17.28
N GLY A 145 24.45 -15.27 -16.51
CA GLY A 145 24.80 -13.85 -16.34
C GLY A 145 24.36 -12.96 -17.51
N GLU A 146 23.48 -13.44 -18.38
CA GLU A 146 23.00 -12.67 -19.53
C GLU A 146 21.72 -11.89 -19.21
N HIS A 147 21.60 -10.71 -19.80
CA HIS A 147 20.37 -9.91 -19.78
C HIS A 147 19.62 -10.00 -21.12
N PRO A 148 18.76 -11.01 -21.35
CA PRO A 148 18.22 -11.34 -22.67
C PRO A 148 17.35 -10.22 -23.26
N ILE A 149 16.61 -9.50 -22.42
CA ILE A 149 15.73 -8.42 -22.87
C ILE A 149 16.55 -7.19 -23.27
N MET A 150 17.62 -6.90 -22.54
CA MET A 150 18.58 -5.87 -22.92
C MET A 150 19.20 -6.19 -24.28
N VAL A 151 19.67 -7.43 -24.48
CA VAL A 151 20.24 -7.88 -25.76
C VAL A 151 19.22 -7.78 -26.89
N ALA A 152 17.96 -8.16 -26.64
CA ALA A 152 16.88 -8.01 -27.62
C ALA A 152 16.61 -6.54 -27.98
N LEU A 153 16.64 -5.63 -27.01
CA LEU A 153 16.47 -4.18 -27.23
C LEU A 153 17.61 -3.63 -28.10
N ILE A 154 18.87 -3.93 -27.76
CA ILE A 154 20.03 -3.47 -28.54
C ILE A 154 19.93 -3.94 -30.00
N ASN A 155 19.53 -5.21 -30.22
CA ASN A 155 19.44 -5.77 -31.57
C ASN A 155 18.20 -5.33 -32.38
N SER A 156 17.20 -4.72 -31.73
CA SER A 156 15.94 -4.33 -32.38
C SER A 156 15.80 -2.82 -32.58
N VAL A 157 16.59 -2.02 -31.89
CA VAL A 157 16.55 -0.56 -31.96
C VAL A 157 17.32 -0.06 -33.19
N PRO A 158 16.77 0.91 -33.97
CA PRO A 158 17.49 1.52 -35.07
C PRO A 158 18.80 2.17 -34.63
N PHE A 159 19.80 2.18 -35.50
CA PHE A 159 21.12 2.74 -35.20
C PHE A 159 21.06 4.19 -34.69
N ASP A 160 20.16 5.00 -35.27
CA ASP A 160 19.97 6.41 -34.90
C ASP A 160 19.50 6.61 -33.44
N ASN A 161 18.96 5.58 -32.80
CA ASN A 161 18.44 5.61 -31.43
C ASN A 161 19.33 4.86 -30.42
N LEU A 162 20.49 4.32 -30.86
CA LEU A 162 21.36 3.53 -29.98
C LEU A 162 21.98 4.39 -28.87
N ASP A 163 22.32 5.65 -29.15
CA ASP A 163 22.88 6.56 -28.15
C ASP A 163 21.87 6.84 -27.02
N GLU A 164 20.60 7.09 -27.36
CA GLU A 164 19.52 7.28 -26.39
C GLU A 164 19.24 5.99 -25.59
N LEU A 165 19.25 4.83 -26.27
CA LEU A 165 19.10 3.54 -25.60
C LEU A 165 20.25 3.30 -24.61
N ALA A 166 21.48 3.62 -24.98
CA ALA A 166 22.65 3.44 -24.13
C ALA A 166 22.56 4.30 -22.86
N GLU A 167 22.16 5.57 -22.99
CA GLU A 167 21.93 6.46 -21.85
C GLU A 167 20.89 5.87 -20.88
N VAL A 168 19.75 5.42 -21.41
CA VAL A 168 18.68 4.83 -20.61
C VAL A 168 19.15 3.54 -19.92
N LEU A 169 19.79 2.62 -20.63
CA LEU A 169 20.23 1.34 -20.06
C LEU A 169 21.29 1.55 -18.96
N VAL A 170 22.24 2.47 -19.15
CA VAL A 170 23.26 2.78 -18.12
C VAL A 170 22.58 3.25 -16.83
N VAL A 171 21.63 4.18 -16.92
CA VAL A 171 20.89 4.69 -15.75
C VAL A 171 20.08 3.58 -15.06
N LEU A 172 19.37 2.76 -15.84
CA LEU A 172 18.53 1.68 -15.29
C LEU A 172 19.36 0.60 -14.57
N PHE A 173 20.48 0.19 -15.17
CA PHE A 173 21.36 -0.82 -14.59
C PHE A 173 22.16 -0.31 -13.40
N ASP A 174 22.55 0.97 -13.39
CA ASP A 174 23.13 1.61 -12.20
C ASP A 174 22.12 1.64 -11.04
N TYR A 175 20.88 2.04 -11.31
CA TYR A 175 19.81 2.05 -10.32
C TYR A 175 19.54 0.68 -9.68
N LYS A 176 19.66 -0.42 -10.44
CA LYS A 176 19.54 -1.79 -9.92
C LYS A 176 20.84 -2.38 -9.37
N ASN A 177 21.92 -1.60 -9.27
CA ASN A 177 23.26 -2.06 -8.88
C ASN A 177 23.80 -3.19 -9.77
N LYS A 178 23.40 -3.22 -11.05
CA LYS A 178 23.81 -4.21 -12.05
C LYS A 178 24.70 -3.64 -13.15
N LEU A 179 25.07 -2.36 -13.07
CA LEU A 179 25.92 -1.68 -14.07
C LEU A 179 27.22 -2.45 -14.39
N PRO A 180 27.97 -3.01 -13.42
CA PRO A 180 29.18 -3.76 -13.76
C PRO A 180 28.92 -5.01 -14.60
N SER A 181 27.84 -5.74 -14.31
CA SER A 181 27.44 -6.94 -15.08
C SER A 181 27.05 -6.55 -16.51
N PHE A 182 26.26 -5.48 -16.65
CA PHE A 182 25.88 -4.90 -17.93
C PHE A 182 27.08 -4.47 -18.80
N LEU A 183 28.00 -3.68 -18.23
CA LEU A 183 29.18 -3.21 -18.97
C LEU A 183 30.08 -4.37 -19.39
N THR A 184 30.23 -5.37 -18.52
CA THR A 184 31.00 -6.58 -18.84
C THR A 184 30.37 -7.34 -20.00
N GLN A 185 29.04 -7.50 -19.99
CA GLN A 185 28.34 -8.18 -21.07
C GLN A 185 28.51 -7.42 -22.40
N ILE A 186 28.30 -6.10 -22.45
CA ILE A 186 28.46 -5.34 -23.70
C ILE A 186 29.89 -5.38 -24.22
N LEU A 187 30.89 -5.17 -23.35
CA LEU A 187 32.29 -5.09 -23.75
C LEU A 187 32.89 -6.45 -24.15
N LEU A 188 32.31 -7.56 -23.68
CA LEU A 188 32.74 -8.92 -24.03
C LEU A 188 31.95 -9.53 -25.20
N THR A 189 30.90 -8.85 -25.68
CA THR A 189 30.10 -9.29 -26.84
C THR A 189 30.59 -8.67 -28.16
N GLU A 190 31.71 -7.92 -28.14
CA GLU A 190 32.50 -7.56 -29.34
C GLU A 190 33.56 -8.62 -29.67
#